data_AF-X1NS20-F1
#
_entry.id   AF-X1NS20-F1
#
_cell.length_a   1.000
_cell.length_b   1.000
_cell.length_c   1.000
_cell.angle_alpha   90.00
_cell.angle_beta   90.00
_cell.angle_gamma   90.00
#
_symmetry.space_group_name_H-M   'P 1'
#
loop_
_entity.id
_entity.type
_entity.pdbx_description
1 polymer ?
#
loop_
_entity_poly.entity_id
_entity_poly.type
_entity_poly.pdbx_seq_one_letter_code
_entity_poly.pdbx_strand_id
1 'polypeptide(L)'
;MQEWRELEKKVADIAELIPLAEEDAVLNEEIQSETGKVASLLDEMEIQMAFSGEYDARNAILAIHAGAGGTESQDWAQILLRMYLRWAERRGYKTEILDISPGEEAGIKSAIIGVSGDYACGYLKSEHGVHRLVRLSPFDADHARHTSFALVEVMPEAE
;
A
#
# COMPACT_ATOMS: atom_id res chain seq x y z
N MET A 1 -17.29 -11.59 -11.85
CA MET A 1 -18.49 -12.47 -11.65
C MET A 1 -18.13 -13.82 -11.03
N GLN A 2 -17.00 -14.45 -11.42
CA GLN A 2 -16.57 -15.71 -10.83
C GLN A 2 -16.15 -15.56 -9.36
N GLU A 3 -15.37 -14.53 -9.02
CA GLU A 3 -14.97 -14.23 -7.63
C GLU A 3 -16.16 -14.00 -6.69
N TRP A 4 -17.20 -13.28 -7.14
CA TRP A 4 -18.43 -13.10 -6.38
C TRP A 4 -19.15 -14.42 -6.06
N ARG A 5 -19.16 -15.37 -6.99
CA ARG A 5 -19.73 -16.71 -6.76
C ARG A 5 -18.86 -17.54 -5.82
N GLU A 6 -17.54 -17.37 -5.86
CA GLU A 6 -16.63 -18.04 -4.92
C GLU A 6 -16.79 -17.48 -3.50
N LEU A 7 -16.97 -16.16 -3.36
CA LEU A 7 -17.27 -15.52 -2.08
C LEU A 7 -18.63 -16.00 -1.52
N GLU A 8 -19.67 -15.99 -2.34
CA GLU A 8 -21.00 -16.50 -1.99
C GLU A 8 -20.93 -17.95 -1.49
N LYS A 9 -20.19 -18.80 -2.21
CA LYS A 9 -19.98 -20.19 -1.80
C LYS A 9 -19.26 -20.29 -0.46
N LYS A 10 -18.18 -19.54 -0.23
CA LYS A 10 -17.46 -19.54 1.05
C LYS A 10 -18.36 -19.10 2.21
N VAL A 11 -19.18 -18.07 2.01
CA VAL A 11 -20.16 -17.62 3.02
C VAL A 11 -21.18 -18.72 3.32
N ALA A 12 -21.71 -19.38 2.30
CA ALA A 12 -22.65 -20.49 2.46
C ALA A 12 -22.02 -21.66 3.23
N ASP A 13 -20.80 -22.06 2.86
CA ASP A 13 -20.06 -23.14 3.51
C ASP A 13 -19.81 -22.81 5.01
N ILE A 14 -19.43 -21.56 5.34
CA ILE A 14 -19.27 -21.12 6.74
C ILE A 14 -20.61 -21.15 7.48
N ALA A 15 -21.70 -20.69 6.84
CA ALA A 15 -23.03 -20.65 7.45
C ALA A 15 -23.55 -22.06 7.78
N GLU A 16 -23.20 -23.07 6.98
CA GLU A 16 -23.53 -24.48 7.25
C GLU A 16 -22.76 -25.06 8.45
N LEU A 17 -21.57 -24.51 8.77
CA LEU A 17 -20.76 -24.93 9.92
C LEU A 17 -21.23 -24.33 11.25
N ILE A 18 -21.90 -23.17 11.24
CA ILE A 18 -22.36 -22.48 12.46
C ILE A 18 -23.25 -23.36 13.36
N PRO A 19 -24.26 -24.10 12.84
CA PRO A 19 -25.08 -24.99 13.67
C PRO A 19 -24.30 -26.15 14.30
N LEU A 20 -23.14 -26.52 13.75
CA LEU A 20 -22.31 -27.61 14.25
C LEU A 20 -21.36 -27.17 15.37
N ALA A 21 -21.23 -25.86 15.59
CA ALA A 21 -20.27 -25.26 16.51
C ALA A 21 -20.84 -24.92 17.90
N GLU A 22 -22.12 -25.24 18.19
CA GLU A 22 -22.80 -24.81 19.43
C GLU A 22 -22.05 -25.16 20.74
N GLU A 23 -21.23 -26.22 20.76
CA GLU A 23 -20.43 -26.63 21.93
C GLU A 23 -18.93 -26.81 21.64
N ASP A 24 -18.46 -26.53 20.42
CA ASP A 24 -17.06 -26.71 20.02
C ASP A 24 -16.33 -25.36 19.95
N ALA A 25 -15.52 -25.07 20.97
CA ALA A 25 -14.76 -23.84 21.05
C ALA A 25 -13.71 -23.71 19.93
N VAL A 26 -13.12 -24.83 19.49
CA VAL A 26 -12.10 -24.83 18.43
C VAL A 26 -12.76 -24.52 17.09
N LEU A 27 -13.91 -25.15 16.83
CA LEU A 27 -14.67 -24.89 15.61
C LEU A 27 -15.20 -23.44 15.57
N ASN A 28 -15.60 -22.87 16.70
CA ASN A 28 -15.99 -21.47 16.79
C ASN A 28 -14.83 -20.51 16.46
N GLU A 29 -13.62 -20.78 16.94
CA GLU A 29 -12.44 -19.97 16.60
C GLU A 29 -12.11 -20.05 15.11
N GLU A 30 -12.25 -21.23 14.50
CA GLU A 30 -12.06 -21.43 13.06
C GLU A 30 -13.10 -20.65 12.24
N ILE A 31 -14.39 -20.75 12.61
CA ILE A 31 -15.48 -19.99 11.97
C ILE A 31 -15.24 -18.48 12.06
N GLN A 32 -14.81 -17.98 13.22
CA GLN A 32 -14.48 -16.54 13.38
C GLN A 32 -13.32 -16.12 12.48
N SER A 33 -12.27 -16.95 12.40
CA SER A 33 -11.12 -16.69 11.52
C SER A 33 -11.53 -16.63 10.05
N GLU A 34 -12.28 -17.63 9.57
CA GLU A 34 -12.75 -17.68 8.19
C GLU A 34 -13.72 -16.55 7.86
N THR A 35 -14.63 -16.21 8.78
CA THR A 35 -15.53 -15.06 8.63
C THR A 35 -14.74 -13.76 8.49
N GLY A 36 -13.69 -13.56 9.31
CA GLY A 36 -12.80 -12.40 9.20
C GLY A 36 -12.07 -12.31 7.85
N LYS A 37 -11.64 -13.44 7.30
CA LYS A 37 -11.01 -13.51 5.96
C LYS A 37 -12.01 -13.15 4.87
N VAL A 38 -13.23 -13.69 4.93
CA VAL A 38 -14.30 -13.40 3.97
C VAL A 38 -14.71 -11.94 4.02
N ALA A 39 -14.84 -11.35 5.21
CA ALA A 39 -15.13 -9.93 5.36
C ALA A 39 -14.03 -9.06 4.74
N SER A 40 -12.77 -9.38 5.01
CA SER A 40 -11.62 -8.66 4.43
C SER A 40 -11.60 -8.74 2.89
N LEU A 41 -11.90 -9.92 2.33
CA LEU A 41 -12.00 -10.12 0.88
C LEU A 41 -13.16 -9.31 0.27
N LEU A 42 -14.30 -9.24 0.94
CA LEU A 42 -15.43 -8.43 0.50
C LEU A 42 -15.07 -6.94 0.46
N ASP A 43 -14.44 -6.42 1.51
CA ASP A 43 -13.99 -5.02 1.57
C ASP A 43 -13.01 -4.69 0.42
N GLU A 44 -12.10 -5.62 0.11
CA GLU A 44 -11.18 -5.47 -1.03
C GLU A 44 -11.91 -5.39 -2.38
N MET A 45 -12.91 -6.26 -2.58
CA MET A 45 -13.72 -6.28 -3.80
C MET A 45 -14.58 -5.02 -3.95
N GLU A 46 -15.14 -4.51 -2.85
CA GLU A 46 -15.90 -3.25 -2.85
C GLU A 46 -15.04 -2.06 -3.27
N ILE A 47 -13.80 -1.99 -2.77
CA ILE A 47 -12.84 -0.94 -3.16
C ILE A 47 -12.50 -1.06 -4.65
N GLN A 48 -12.28 -2.26 -5.16
CA GLN A 48 -12.02 -2.47 -6.59
C GLN A 48 -13.20 -2.03 -7.46
N MET A 49 -14.44 -2.22 -7.01
CA MET A 49 -15.61 -1.72 -7.71
C MET A 49 -15.70 -0.19 -7.75
N ALA A 50 -15.12 0.50 -6.77
CA ALA A 50 -15.05 1.96 -6.76
C ALA A 50 -14.05 2.51 -7.80
N PHE A 51 -13.13 1.68 -8.29
CA PHE A 51 -12.16 2.04 -9.32
C PHE A 51 -12.79 2.07 -10.72
N SER A 52 -13.37 3.23 -11.05
CA SER A 52 -14.04 3.49 -12.33
C SER A 52 -13.20 4.37 -13.29
N GLY A 53 -11.98 4.74 -12.91
CA GLY A 53 -11.07 5.52 -13.73
C GLY A 53 -10.50 4.72 -14.90
N GLU A 54 -10.28 5.38 -16.04
CA GLU A 54 -9.75 4.78 -17.27
C GLU A 54 -8.44 4.01 -17.07
N TYR A 55 -7.61 4.49 -16.15
CA TYR A 55 -6.28 3.96 -15.89
C TYR A 55 -6.17 3.16 -14.58
N ASP A 56 -7.26 3.01 -13.83
CA ASP A 56 -7.20 2.42 -12.48
C ASP A 56 -6.70 0.97 -12.51
N ALA A 57 -7.05 0.21 -13.56
CA ALA A 57 -6.63 -1.18 -13.74
C ALA A 57 -5.17 -1.34 -14.20
N ARG A 58 -4.47 -0.26 -14.54
CA ARG A 58 -3.09 -0.32 -15.05
C ARG A 58 -2.07 -0.47 -13.92
N ASN A 59 -0.89 -0.93 -14.30
CA ASN A 59 0.32 -0.80 -13.50
C ASN A 59 0.60 0.69 -13.21
N ALA A 60 1.35 0.94 -12.14
CA ALA A 60 1.68 2.28 -11.70
C ALA A 60 3.19 2.53 -11.77
N ILE A 61 3.56 3.74 -12.15
CA ILE A 61 4.89 4.32 -11.94
C ILE A 61 4.75 5.29 -10.77
N LEU A 62 5.52 5.03 -9.71
CA LEU A 62 5.59 5.84 -8.51
C LEU A 62 6.94 6.56 -8.47
N ALA A 63 6.92 7.89 -8.54
CA ALA A 63 8.09 8.74 -8.43
C ALA A 63 8.08 9.46 -7.07
N ILE A 64 9.18 9.40 -6.35
CA ILE A 64 9.36 10.04 -5.05
C ILE A 64 10.46 11.08 -5.21
N HIS A 65 10.19 12.30 -4.77
CA HIS A 65 11.14 13.42 -4.81
C HIS A 65 11.28 14.02 -3.42
N ALA A 66 12.51 14.11 -2.91
CA ALA A 66 12.79 14.83 -1.68
C ALA A 66 12.49 16.33 -1.89
N GLY A 67 11.75 16.92 -0.95
CA GLY A 67 11.43 18.34 -0.96
C GLY A 67 12.59 19.21 -0.45
N ALA A 68 12.30 20.51 -0.26
CA ALA A 68 13.24 21.43 0.37
C ALA A 68 13.43 21.05 1.86
N GLY A 69 14.68 20.80 2.26
CA GLY A 69 15.02 20.39 3.63
C GLY A 69 16.31 19.57 3.76
N GLY A 70 17.14 19.50 2.71
CA GLY A 70 18.46 18.87 2.75
C GLY A 70 18.39 17.38 3.13
N THR A 71 19.35 16.94 3.94
CA THR A 71 19.50 15.55 4.39
C THR A 71 18.25 15.00 5.08
N GLU A 72 17.50 15.82 5.83
CA GLU A 72 16.28 15.38 6.53
C GLU A 72 15.14 15.02 5.55
N SER A 73 14.98 15.79 4.48
CA SER A 73 13.98 15.48 3.45
C SER A 73 14.41 14.32 2.56
N GLN A 74 15.71 14.13 2.36
CA GLN A 74 16.26 12.97 1.64
C GLN A 74 16.04 11.67 2.44
N ASP A 75 16.26 11.68 3.76
CA ASP A 75 15.95 10.54 4.63
C ASP A 75 14.44 10.23 4.62
N TRP A 76 13.60 11.27 4.69
CA TRP A 76 12.15 11.08 4.61
C TRP A 76 11.70 10.43 3.30
N ALA A 77 12.24 10.89 2.15
CA ALA A 77 11.97 10.27 0.86
C ALA A 77 12.39 8.77 0.83
N GLN A 78 13.49 8.42 1.49
CA GLN A 78 13.93 7.02 1.59
C GLN A 78 13.00 6.18 2.47
N ILE A 79 12.47 6.76 3.55
CA ILE A 79 11.47 6.09 4.40
C ILE A 79 10.20 5.82 3.60
N LEU A 80 9.72 6.78 2.79
CA LEU A 80 8.57 6.59 1.91
C LEU A 80 8.83 5.51 0.86
N LEU A 81 10.01 5.50 0.22
CA LEU A 81 10.40 4.43 -0.70
C LEU A 81 10.25 3.06 -0.04
N ARG A 82 10.81 2.89 1.17
CA ARG A 82 10.69 1.64 1.92
C ARG A 82 9.26 1.30 2.31
N MET A 83 8.44 2.30 2.61
CA MET A 83 7.02 2.13 2.95
C MET A 83 6.26 1.56 1.74
N TYR A 84 6.41 2.15 0.56
CA TYR A 84 5.72 1.70 -0.65
C TYR A 84 6.19 0.33 -1.13
N LEU A 85 7.49 0.03 -1.06
CA LEU A 85 8.01 -1.31 -1.39
C LEU A 85 7.40 -2.39 -0.48
N ARG A 86 7.29 -2.13 0.83
CA ARG A 86 6.65 -3.05 1.78
C ARG A 86 5.15 -3.17 1.56
N TRP A 87 4.47 -2.07 1.23
CA TRP A 87 3.05 -2.09 0.89
C TRP A 87 2.79 -2.95 -0.35
N ALA A 88 3.60 -2.81 -1.39
CA ALA A 88 3.49 -3.58 -2.61
C ALA A 88 3.76 -5.08 -2.37
N GLU A 89 4.81 -5.40 -1.60
CA GLU A 89 5.12 -6.79 -1.20
C GLU A 89 3.95 -7.44 -0.44
N ARG A 90 3.33 -6.73 0.51
CA ARG A 90 2.17 -7.25 1.26
C ARG A 90 0.94 -7.50 0.39
N ARG A 91 0.77 -6.73 -0.68
CA ARG A 91 -0.30 -6.93 -1.68
C ARG A 91 0.05 -7.96 -2.75
N GLY A 92 1.25 -8.54 -2.71
CA GLY A 92 1.72 -9.47 -3.73
C GLY A 92 2.03 -8.81 -5.07
N TYR A 93 2.21 -7.48 -5.11
CA TYR A 93 2.59 -6.77 -6.32
C TYR A 93 4.07 -6.94 -6.63
N LYS A 94 4.38 -7.01 -7.92
CA LYS A 94 5.77 -7.00 -8.39
C LYS A 94 6.27 -5.56 -8.42
N THR A 95 7.44 -5.31 -7.83
CA THR A 95 8.08 -4.00 -7.84
C THR A 95 9.43 -4.04 -8.56
N GLU A 96 9.74 -2.96 -9.27
CA GLU A 96 11.01 -2.75 -9.95
C GLU A 96 11.49 -1.32 -9.70
N ILE A 97 12.72 -1.15 -9.24
CA ILE A 97 13.33 0.18 -9.10
C ILE A 97 13.90 0.56 -10.47
N LEU A 98 13.26 1.52 -11.12
CA LEU A 98 13.63 2.00 -12.46
C LEU A 98 14.78 2.99 -12.40
N ASP A 99 14.75 3.88 -11.41
CA ASP A 99 15.82 4.87 -11.16
C ASP A 99 15.92 5.19 -9.67
N ILE A 100 17.13 5.50 -9.22
CA ILE A 100 17.37 5.94 -7.84
C ILE A 100 18.55 6.93 -7.80
N SER A 101 18.30 8.09 -7.20
CA SER A 101 19.31 9.12 -6.98
C SER A 101 19.60 9.23 -5.48
N PRO A 102 20.78 8.78 -5.01
CA PRO A 102 21.11 8.83 -3.59
C PRO A 102 21.28 10.27 -3.08
N GLY A 103 21.02 10.46 -1.79
CA GLY A 103 21.36 11.68 -1.07
C GLY A 103 22.87 11.88 -0.95
N GLU A 104 23.30 13.08 -0.57
CA GLU A 104 24.72 13.39 -0.38
C GLU A 104 25.28 12.79 0.91
N GLU A 105 24.50 12.86 2.00
CA GLU A 105 24.89 12.35 3.31
C GLU A 105 24.03 11.15 3.74
N ALA A 106 22.72 11.24 3.54
CA ALA A 106 21.76 10.19 3.87
C ALA A 106 20.54 10.24 2.95
N GLY A 107 19.78 9.14 2.91
CA GLY A 107 18.52 9.09 2.17
C GLY A 107 18.67 9.09 0.64
N ILE A 108 17.63 9.56 -0.04
CA ILE A 108 17.55 9.67 -1.51
C ILE A 108 17.08 11.06 -1.93
N LYS A 109 17.60 11.58 -3.04
CA LYS A 109 17.06 12.77 -3.71
C LYS A 109 15.79 12.43 -4.47
N SER A 110 15.79 11.30 -5.16
CA SER A 110 14.63 10.78 -5.88
C SER A 110 14.69 9.27 -6.08
N ALA A 111 13.54 8.65 -6.32
CA ALA A 111 13.43 7.28 -6.82
C ALA A 111 12.21 7.13 -7.72
N ILE A 112 12.32 6.28 -8.74
CA ILE A 112 11.22 5.89 -9.62
C ILE A 112 11.04 4.37 -9.51
N ILE A 113 9.82 3.94 -9.24
CA ILE A 113 9.46 2.54 -9.02
C ILE A 113 8.33 2.16 -9.96
N GLY A 114 8.48 1.07 -10.70
CA GLY A 114 7.37 0.39 -11.37
C GLY A 114 6.68 -0.58 -10.40
N VAL A 115 5.35 -0.51 -10.32
CA VAL A 115 4.51 -1.40 -9.51
C VAL A 115 3.52 -2.09 -10.43
N SER A 116 3.71 -3.39 -10.62
CA SER A 116 2.85 -4.23 -11.47
C SER A 116 1.93 -5.11 -10.62
N GLY A 117 0.63 -5.00 -10.89
CA GLY A 117 -0.41 -5.75 -10.19
C GLY A 117 -1.80 -5.21 -10.49
N ASP A 118 -2.82 -6.02 -10.20
CA ASP A 118 -4.21 -5.66 -10.48
C ASP A 118 -4.61 -4.41 -9.70
N TYR A 119 -5.12 -3.42 -10.43
CA TYR A 119 -5.53 -2.11 -9.91
C TYR A 119 -4.43 -1.32 -9.18
N ALA A 120 -3.15 -1.58 -9.45
CA ALA A 120 -2.04 -0.92 -8.78
C ALA A 120 -2.14 0.62 -8.86
N CYS A 121 -2.46 1.15 -10.05
CA CYS A 121 -2.68 2.60 -10.23
C CYS A 121 -3.92 3.10 -9.48
N GLY A 122 -5.01 2.34 -9.48
CA GLY A 122 -6.25 2.65 -8.75
C GLY A 122 -6.04 2.83 -7.26
N TYR A 123 -5.20 1.99 -6.64
CA TYR A 123 -4.83 2.12 -5.24
C TYR A 123 -3.85 3.28 -4.98
N LEU A 124 -2.84 3.45 -5.82
CA LEU A 124 -1.79 4.44 -5.60
C LEU A 124 -2.21 5.87 -5.96
N LYS A 125 -3.25 6.08 -6.77
CA LYS A 125 -3.66 7.45 -7.18
C LYS A 125 -3.98 8.38 -6.01
N SER A 126 -4.48 7.86 -4.89
CA SER A 126 -4.77 8.64 -3.69
C SER A 126 -3.52 9.05 -2.91
N GLU A 127 -2.37 8.43 -3.21
CA GLU A 127 -1.08 8.71 -2.60
C GLU A 127 -0.35 9.88 -3.28
N HIS A 128 -0.85 10.33 -4.42
CA HIS A 128 -0.28 11.46 -5.15
C HIS A 128 -0.38 12.74 -4.31
N GLY A 129 0.77 13.38 -4.05
CA GLY A 129 0.83 14.65 -3.33
C GLY A 129 2.07 14.79 -2.44
N VAL A 130 2.07 15.86 -1.64
CA VAL A 130 3.17 16.15 -0.73
C VAL A 130 2.93 15.51 0.63
N HIS A 131 3.84 14.63 1.03
CA HIS A 131 3.85 13.94 2.31
C HIS A 131 4.74 14.67 3.31
N ARG A 132 4.18 15.05 4.45
CA ARG A 132 4.85 15.84 5.48
C ARG A 132 5.23 14.97 6.68
N LEU A 133 6.51 15.05 7.09
CA LEU A 133 7.01 14.46 8.34
C LEU A 133 7.39 15.56 9.32
N VAL A 134 6.99 15.41 10.58
CA VAL A 134 7.45 16.25 11.69
C VAL A 134 8.04 15.35 12.77
N ARG A 135 9.34 15.45 13.00
CA ARG A 135 10.06 14.66 14.02
C ARG A 135 11.23 15.42 14.61
N LEU A 136 11.83 14.88 15.67
CA LEU A 136 13.15 15.32 16.13
C LEU A 136 14.19 14.79 15.13
N SER A 137 15.01 15.68 14.58
CA SER A 137 15.99 15.29 13.56
C SER A 137 17.13 14.49 14.19
N PRO A 138 17.51 13.33 13.63
CA PRO A 138 18.73 12.62 14.02
C PRO A 138 20.01 13.25 13.44
N PHE A 139 19.88 14.16 12.47
CA PHE A 139 21.01 14.84 11.81
C PHE A 139 21.31 16.21 12.42
N ASP A 140 20.40 16.75 13.23
CA ASP A 140 20.61 17.99 13.98
C ASP A 140 21.26 17.71 15.34
N ALA A 141 22.39 18.35 15.61
CA ALA A 141 23.13 18.19 16.86
C ALA A 141 22.29 18.59 18.09
N ASP A 142 21.43 19.61 17.94
CA ASP A 142 20.55 20.09 19.01
C ASP A 142 19.25 19.28 19.13
N HIS A 143 19.08 18.24 18.29
CA HIS A 143 17.88 17.40 18.21
C HIS A 143 16.59 18.22 18.12
N ALA A 144 16.63 19.33 17.38
CA ALA A 144 15.47 20.19 17.23
C ALA A 144 14.37 19.47 16.44
N ARG A 145 13.15 20.00 16.55
CA ARG A 145 12.03 19.51 15.76
C ARG A 145 12.13 20.07 14.34
N HIS A 146 12.26 19.18 13.36
CA HIS A 146 12.27 19.53 11.94
C HIS A 146 10.95 19.15 11.27
N THR A 147 10.63 19.87 10.20
CA THR A 147 9.53 19.54 9.30
C THR A 147 10.10 19.27 7.91
N SER A 148 9.87 18.07 7.39
CA SER A 148 10.34 17.62 6.09
C SER A 148 9.18 17.32 5.16
N PHE A 149 9.45 17.42 3.86
CA PHE A 149 8.48 17.19 2.82
C PHE A 149 9.07 16.30 1.74
N ALA A 150 8.25 15.43 1.17
CA ALA A 150 8.58 14.66 -0.03
C ALA A 150 7.34 14.63 -0.93
N LEU A 151 7.54 14.81 -2.22
CA LEU A 151 6.49 14.70 -3.23
C LEU A 151 6.44 13.24 -3.71
N VAL A 152 5.24 12.66 -3.71
CA VAL A 152 4.94 11.38 -4.34
C VAL A 152 4.08 11.67 -5.55
N GLU A 153 4.57 11.28 -6.72
CA GLU A 153 3.83 11.33 -7.98
C GLU A 153 3.49 9.92 -8.42
N VAL A 154 2.25 9.73 -8.84
CA VAL A 154 1.74 8.46 -9.33
C VAL A 154 1.20 8.67 -10.73
N MET A 155 1.68 7.85 -11.66
CA MET A 155 1.29 7.86 -13.06
C MET A 155 0.97 6.44 -13.51
N PRO A 156 0.00 6.24 -14.41
CA PRO A 156 -0.20 4.93 -15.02
C PRO A 156 0.96 4.61 -15.96
N GLU A 157 1.34 3.33 -16.02
CA GLU A 157 2.28 2.85 -17.02
C GLU A 157 1.69 3.01 -18.44
N ALA A 158 2.51 3.49 -19.38
CA ALA A 158 2.15 3.58 -20.79
C ALA A 158 2.21 2.19 -21.45
N GLU A 159 1.38 1.97 -22.48
CA GLU A 159 1.40 0.71 -23.27
C GLU A 159 2.70 0.51 -24.06
#